data_AF-A0AAU9JVZ8-F1
#
_entry.id   AF-A0AAU9JVZ8-F1
#
_cell.length_a   1.000
_cell.length_b   1.000
_cell.length_c   1.000
_cell.angle_alpha   90.00
_cell.angle_beta   90.00
_cell.angle_gamma   90.00
#
_symmetry.space_group_name_H-M   'P 1'
#
loop_
_entity.id
_entity.type
_entity.pdbx_description
1 polymer ?
#
loop_
_entity_poly.entity_id
_entity_poly.type
_entity_poly.pdbx_seq_one_letter_code
_entity_poly.pdbx_strand_id
1 'polypeptide(L)'
;MFLVNWFYGALGYLGLYQKNAKLVFLGLDNAGKSTLLQMLKDDRMAQLEPTVHPQSEELVMGSIRFRTFDLGGHEIARKIWKDYLGSVDGIVFMVDSSDRERFELSRNELNELLSMEELQNVPFIILGNKIDLTDAASEEELRNALGLDTYGYYGKDLKSQPGVRPIELFMCSVARRTGYAEGFRWLSQFLK
;
A
#
# COMPACT_ATOMS: atom_id res chain seq x y z
N MET A 1 -12.81 -21.45 -16.44
CA MET A 1 -13.70 -20.29 -16.69
C MET A 1 -13.98 -19.48 -15.42
N PHE A 2 -14.25 -20.10 -14.26
CA PHE A 2 -14.55 -19.40 -12.99
C PHE A 2 -13.40 -18.51 -12.44
N LEU A 3 -12.17 -19.04 -12.34
CA LEU A 3 -11.02 -18.28 -11.83
C LEU A 3 -10.67 -17.06 -12.71
N VAL A 4 -10.70 -17.22 -14.02
CA VAL A 4 -10.38 -16.15 -14.99
C VAL A 4 -11.39 -15.00 -14.88
N ASN A 5 -12.70 -15.31 -14.82
CA ASN A 5 -13.74 -14.30 -14.64
C ASN A 5 -13.64 -13.59 -13.28
N TRP A 6 -13.26 -14.34 -12.23
CA TRP A 6 -13.02 -13.78 -10.91
C TRP A 6 -11.82 -12.81 -10.91
N PHE A 7 -10.69 -13.16 -11.53
CA PHE A 7 -9.53 -12.27 -11.65
C PHE A 7 -9.87 -10.95 -12.34
N TYR A 8 -10.63 -11.01 -13.44
CA TYR A 8 -11.10 -9.80 -14.11
C TYR A 8 -12.09 -8.99 -13.27
N GLY A 9 -12.95 -9.66 -12.48
CA GLY A 9 -13.83 -9.01 -11.51
C GLY A 9 -13.07 -8.30 -10.39
N ALA A 10 -12.03 -8.94 -9.83
CA ALA A 10 -11.19 -8.35 -8.79
C ALA A 10 -10.40 -7.14 -9.32
N LEU A 11 -9.75 -7.24 -10.49
CA LEU A 11 -9.09 -6.10 -11.12
C LEU A 11 -10.08 -4.98 -11.46
N GLY A 12 -11.28 -5.32 -11.92
CA GLY A 12 -12.35 -4.35 -12.16
C GLY A 12 -12.78 -3.63 -10.87
N TYR A 13 -12.96 -4.36 -9.77
CA TYR A 13 -13.32 -3.79 -8.46
C TYR A 13 -12.27 -2.81 -7.91
N LEU A 14 -10.99 -3.06 -8.21
CA LEU A 14 -9.85 -2.21 -7.85
C LEU A 14 -9.56 -1.08 -8.85
N GLY A 15 -10.26 -1.03 -9.99
CA GLY A 15 -9.98 -0.07 -11.07
C GLY A 15 -8.71 -0.38 -11.88
N LEU A 16 -8.12 -1.57 -11.72
CA LEU A 16 -6.88 -1.99 -12.35
C LEU A 16 -7.10 -2.81 -13.63
N TYR A 17 -8.36 -3.00 -14.05
CA TYR A 17 -8.66 -3.67 -15.30
C TYR A 17 -8.06 -2.90 -16.48
N GLN A 18 -7.38 -3.61 -17.39
CA GLN A 18 -6.65 -3.06 -18.55
C GLN A 18 -5.45 -2.14 -18.23
N LYS A 19 -5.08 -1.98 -16.97
CA LYS A 19 -3.85 -1.27 -16.57
C LYS A 19 -2.62 -2.18 -16.70
N ASN A 20 -1.45 -1.60 -16.88
CA ASN A 20 -0.15 -2.29 -16.85
C ASN A 20 0.77 -1.60 -15.85
N ALA A 21 0.98 -2.23 -14.70
CA ALA A 21 1.66 -1.61 -13.58
C ALA A 21 2.36 -2.62 -12.66
N LYS A 22 3.47 -2.20 -12.09
CA LYS A 22 4.16 -2.85 -10.96
C LYS A 22 3.86 -2.09 -9.68
N LEU A 23 3.12 -2.72 -8.79
CA LEU A 23 2.73 -2.19 -7.49
C LEU A 23 3.51 -2.89 -6.38
N VAL A 24 4.01 -2.12 -5.41
CA VAL A 24 4.75 -2.67 -4.27
C VAL A 24 4.06 -2.30 -2.97
N PHE A 25 3.85 -3.29 -2.09
CA PHE A 25 3.33 -3.09 -0.75
C PHE A 25 4.49 -2.99 0.23
N LEU A 26 4.55 -1.87 0.92
CA LEU A 26 5.58 -1.50 1.88
C LEU A 26 4.93 -1.08 3.21
N GLY A 27 5.72 -0.99 4.26
CA GLY A 27 5.26 -0.71 5.62
C GLY A 27 5.86 -1.67 6.62
N LEU A 28 5.75 -1.32 7.90
CA LEU A 28 6.31 -2.12 8.99
C LEU A 28 5.77 -3.55 9.00
N ASP A 29 6.50 -4.45 9.63
CA ASP A 29 5.99 -5.77 9.97
C ASP A 29 4.62 -5.68 10.66
N ASN A 30 3.79 -6.70 10.49
CA ASN A 30 2.41 -6.76 11.03
C ASN A 30 1.41 -5.73 10.47
N ALA A 31 1.79 -4.82 9.55
CA ALA A 31 0.84 -3.86 8.96
C ALA A 31 -0.28 -4.49 8.11
N GLY A 32 -0.12 -5.75 7.68
CA GLY A 32 -1.13 -6.50 6.91
C GLY A 32 -0.85 -6.65 5.40
N LYS A 33 0.40 -6.44 4.96
CA LYS A 33 0.83 -6.50 3.55
C LYS A 33 0.62 -7.87 2.92
N SER A 34 1.13 -8.93 3.56
CA SER A 34 0.95 -10.31 3.08
C SER A 34 -0.52 -10.73 3.09
N THR A 35 -1.29 -10.28 4.10
CA THR A 35 -2.74 -10.52 4.16
C THR A 35 -3.45 -9.86 2.99
N LEU A 36 -3.11 -8.61 2.64
CA LEU A 36 -3.68 -7.93 1.47
C LEU A 36 -3.29 -8.65 0.17
N LEU A 37 -2.03 -9.05 0.01
CA LEU A 37 -1.59 -9.81 -1.17
C LEU A 37 -2.38 -11.12 -1.33
N GLN A 38 -2.64 -11.82 -0.23
CA GLN A 38 -3.42 -13.06 -0.25
C GLN A 38 -4.91 -12.83 -0.51
N MET A 39 -5.49 -11.74 0.03
CA MET A 39 -6.84 -11.30 -0.36
C MET A 39 -6.95 -11.16 -1.88
N LEU A 40 -5.95 -10.53 -2.50
CA LEU A 40 -5.91 -10.35 -3.95
C LEU A 40 -5.68 -11.64 -4.73
N LYS A 41 -5.00 -12.63 -4.13
CA LYS A 41 -4.68 -13.91 -4.78
C LYS A 41 -5.87 -14.86 -4.83
N ASP A 42 -6.55 -15.06 -3.70
CA ASP A 42 -7.47 -16.19 -3.52
C ASP A 42 -8.87 -15.80 -3.01
N ASP A 43 -9.15 -14.50 -2.76
CA ASP A 43 -10.37 -14.02 -2.07
C ASP A 43 -10.67 -14.76 -0.76
N ARG A 44 -9.63 -15.26 -0.08
CA ARG A 44 -9.72 -16.07 1.14
C ARG A 44 -8.77 -15.51 2.20
N MET A 45 -9.26 -15.39 3.43
CA MET A 45 -8.38 -15.10 4.58
C MET A 45 -7.72 -16.40 4.98
N ALA A 46 -6.43 -16.54 4.69
CA ALA A 46 -5.60 -17.47 5.43
C ALA A 46 -5.14 -16.76 6.72
N GLN A 47 -5.27 -17.42 7.87
CA GLN A 47 -4.52 -17.01 9.05
C GLN A 47 -3.04 -17.24 8.74
N LEU A 48 -2.25 -16.17 8.72
CA LEU A 48 -0.82 -16.26 8.53
C LEU A 48 -0.12 -16.14 9.87
N GLU A 49 0.85 -17.02 10.11
CA GLU A 49 1.85 -16.76 11.14
C GLU A 49 2.73 -15.57 10.72
N PRO A 50 3.21 -14.75 11.68
CA PRO A 50 4.09 -13.61 11.37
C PRO A 50 5.30 -14.03 10.53
N THR A 51 5.63 -13.28 9.49
CA THR A 51 6.77 -13.58 8.61
C THR A 51 8.08 -13.54 9.42
N VAL A 52 8.71 -14.70 9.67
CA VAL A 52 9.95 -14.80 10.46
C VAL A 52 11.19 -14.33 9.68
N HIS A 53 11.12 -14.27 8.34
CA HIS A 53 12.22 -13.86 7.47
C HIS A 53 11.76 -12.94 6.32
N PRO A 54 12.59 -12.00 5.84
CA PRO A 54 12.24 -11.14 4.71
C PRO A 54 12.16 -11.99 3.43
N GLN A 55 10.98 -12.48 3.11
CA GLN A 55 10.70 -13.21 1.89
C GLN A 55 9.77 -12.36 1.04
N SER A 56 10.27 -11.89 -0.11
CA SER A 56 9.43 -11.14 -1.05
C SER A 56 8.38 -12.08 -1.64
N GLU A 57 7.11 -11.81 -1.44
CA GLU A 57 6.02 -12.50 -2.15
C GLU A 57 5.63 -11.69 -3.39
N GLU A 58 5.28 -12.39 -4.48
CA GLU A 58 4.86 -11.78 -5.74
C GLU A 58 3.56 -12.42 -6.26
N LEU A 59 2.65 -11.58 -6.74
CA LEU A 59 1.39 -11.96 -7.36
C LEU A 59 1.27 -11.28 -8.72
N VAL A 60 0.96 -12.05 -9.76
CA VAL A 60 0.69 -11.51 -11.11
C VAL A 60 -0.78 -11.75 -11.45
N MET A 61 -1.53 -10.67 -11.70
CA MET A 61 -2.93 -10.70 -12.10
C MET A 61 -3.10 -9.90 -13.40
N GLY A 62 -3.31 -10.59 -14.52
CA GLY A 62 -3.33 -9.96 -15.84
C GLY A 62 -1.99 -9.26 -16.12
N SER A 63 -2.04 -7.95 -16.39
CA SER A 63 -0.85 -7.10 -16.63
C SER A 63 -0.38 -6.37 -15.37
N ILE A 64 -0.93 -6.69 -14.20
CA ILE A 64 -0.52 -6.10 -12.93
C ILE A 64 0.38 -7.06 -12.17
N ARG A 65 1.50 -6.54 -11.66
CA ARG A 65 2.40 -7.27 -10.76
C ARG A 65 2.37 -6.61 -9.39
N PHE A 66 1.99 -7.36 -8.37
CA PHE A 66 2.04 -6.95 -6.97
C PHE A 66 3.21 -7.64 -6.28
N ARG A 67 3.94 -6.90 -5.44
CA ARG A 67 5.05 -7.45 -4.65
C ARG A 67 5.02 -6.92 -3.23
N THR A 68 5.33 -7.73 -2.24
CA THR A 68 5.35 -7.29 -0.84
C THR A 68 6.74 -7.37 -0.25
N PHE A 69 7.08 -6.37 0.57
CA PHE A 69 8.28 -6.38 1.39
C PHE A 69 7.97 -5.84 2.78
N ASP A 70 8.39 -6.57 3.82
CA ASP A 70 8.31 -6.11 5.21
C ASP A 70 9.47 -5.16 5.52
N LEU A 71 9.14 -3.98 6.05
CA LEU A 71 10.13 -3.04 6.61
C LEU A 71 10.39 -3.44 8.05
N GLY A 72 11.32 -4.38 8.26
CA GLY A 72 11.78 -4.82 9.57
C GLY A 72 13.22 -4.36 9.81
N GLY A 73 13.42 -3.37 10.69
CA GLY A 73 14.73 -2.85 11.09
C GLY A 73 15.46 -2.04 10.00
N HIS A 74 16.03 -0.90 10.41
CA HIS A 74 16.67 0.15 9.60
C HIS A 74 17.69 -0.27 8.51
N GLU A 75 18.14 -1.53 8.48
CA GLU A 75 19.22 -2.01 7.60
C GLU A 75 18.74 -2.80 6.37
N ILE A 76 17.56 -3.42 6.44
CA ILE A 76 17.05 -4.30 5.39
C ILE A 76 16.39 -3.49 4.26
N ALA A 77 15.69 -2.41 4.63
CA ALA A 77 15.07 -1.47 3.70
C ALA A 77 16.11 -0.92 2.69
N ARG A 78 17.21 -0.31 3.15
CA ARG A 78 18.18 0.33 2.24
C ARG A 78 18.92 -0.61 1.27
N LYS A 79 19.11 -1.88 1.64
CA LYS A 79 19.83 -2.86 0.78
C LYS A 79 18.94 -3.48 -0.29
N ILE A 80 17.64 -3.63 -0.03
CA ILE A 80 16.71 -4.28 -0.97
C ILE A 80 16.28 -3.31 -2.09
N TRP A 81 16.36 -2.00 -1.91
CA TRP A 81 15.57 -1.11 -2.78
C TRP A 81 16.21 -0.80 -4.12
N LYS A 82 17.55 -0.73 -4.20
CA LYS A 82 18.25 -0.50 -5.47
C LYS A 82 18.06 -1.63 -6.48
N ASP A 83 17.94 -2.86 -5.99
CA ASP A 83 17.81 -4.04 -6.86
C ASP A 83 16.34 -4.40 -7.15
N TYR A 84 15.39 -4.02 -6.28
CA TYR A 84 14.00 -4.48 -6.34
C TYR A 84 12.96 -3.40 -6.69
N LEU A 85 13.27 -2.10 -6.50
CA LEU A 85 12.37 -0.99 -6.89
C LEU A 85 12.62 -0.46 -8.30
N GLY A 86 13.48 -1.13 -9.10
CA GLY A 86 13.69 -0.80 -10.50
C GLY A 86 12.36 -0.81 -11.28
N SER A 87 11.87 0.38 -11.64
CA SER A 87 10.63 0.65 -12.39
C SER A 87 9.33 0.22 -11.69
N VAL A 88 9.07 0.71 -10.46
CA VAL A 88 7.73 0.62 -9.84
C VAL A 88 6.81 1.73 -10.36
N ASP A 89 5.54 1.40 -10.59
CA ASP A 89 4.53 2.33 -11.11
C ASP A 89 3.65 2.91 -9.99
N GLY A 90 3.64 2.29 -8.81
CA GLY A 90 2.91 2.79 -7.64
C GLY A 90 3.28 2.06 -6.34
N ILE A 91 3.16 2.76 -5.22
CA ILE A 91 3.45 2.23 -3.89
C ILE A 91 2.18 2.20 -3.04
N VAL A 92 1.99 1.09 -2.33
CA VAL A 92 0.97 0.92 -1.30
C VAL A 92 1.68 0.83 0.04
N PHE A 93 1.70 1.90 0.80
CA PHE A 93 2.30 1.94 2.14
C PHE A 93 1.23 1.61 3.18
N MET A 94 1.37 0.47 3.85
CA MET A 94 0.41 0.01 4.86
C MET A 94 0.87 0.38 6.26
N VAL A 95 -0.06 0.89 7.07
CA VAL A 95 0.15 1.21 8.48
C VAL A 95 -0.91 0.48 9.30
N ASP A 96 -0.49 -0.19 10.37
CA ASP A 96 -1.42 -0.73 11.37
C ASP A 96 -2.00 0.44 12.16
N SER A 97 -3.26 0.82 11.93
CA SER A 97 -3.89 1.95 12.62
C SER A 97 -4.16 1.69 14.09
N SER A 98 -4.08 0.45 14.57
CA SER A 98 -4.24 0.12 15.99
C SER A 98 -2.94 0.22 16.79
N ASP A 99 -1.79 0.27 16.11
CA ASP A 99 -0.46 0.25 16.72
C ASP A 99 0.16 1.65 16.82
N ARG A 100 -0.42 2.47 17.72
CA ARG A 100 0.00 3.87 17.93
C ARG A 100 1.46 4.01 18.34
N GLU A 101 2.00 3.04 19.08
CA GLU A 101 3.39 3.05 19.54
C GLU A 101 4.39 3.04 18.38
N ARG A 102 3.99 2.47 17.23
CA ARG A 102 4.84 2.37 16.03
C ARG A 102 4.50 3.38 14.94
N PHE A 103 3.67 4.39 15.21
CA PHE A 103 3.38 5.45 14.24
C PHE A 103 4.62 6.27 13.90
N GLU A 104 5.45 6.61 14.89
CA GLU A 104 6.70 7.36 14.63
C GLU A 104 7.67 6.56 13.76
N LEU A 105 7.81 5.26 14.03
CA LEU A 105 8.62 4.37 13.21
C LEU A 105 8.07 4.28 11.78
N SER A 106 6.75 4.13 11.62
CA SER A 106 6.10 4.12 10.30
C SER A 106 6.29 5.43 9.56
N ARG A 107 6.23 6.57 10.26
CA ARG A 107 6.50 7.90 9.69
C ARG A 107 7.92 8.01 9.18
N ASN A 108 8.90 7.56 9.96
CA ASN A 108 10.31 7.65 9.57
C ASN A 108 10.58 6.82 8.30
N GLU A 109 10.04 5.60 8.22
CA GLU A 109 10.14 4.77 7.02
C GLU A 109 9.44 5.39 5.79
N LEU A 110 8.25 5.98 5.99
CA LEU A 110 7.56 6.71 4.93
C LEU A 110 8.36 7.94 4.47
N ASN A 111 8.97 8.68 5.37
CA ASN A 111 9.77 9.86 5.04
C ASN A 111 11.04 9.46 4.28
N GLU A 112 11.68 8.35 4.66
CA GLU A 112 12.79 7.77 3.91
C GLU A 112 12.37 7.44 2.48
N LEU A 113 11.23 6.75 2.30
CA LEU A 113 10.63 6.47 0.97
C LEU A 113 10.40 7.74 0.16
N LEU A 114 9.76 8.74 0.77
CA LEU A 114 9.37 9.95 0.07
C LEU A 114 10.57 10.79 -0.36
N SER A 115 11.70 10.69 0.37
CA SER A 115 12.95 11.39 0.07
C SER A 115 13.77 10.81 -1.09
N MET A 116 13.43 9.60 -1.56
CA MET A 116 14.19 8.94 -2.62
C MET A 116 13.93 9.54 -4.00
N GLU A 117 15.02 9.84 -4.72
CA GLU A 117 14.98 10.43 -6.05
C GLU A 117 14.33 9.47 -7.08
N GLU A 118 14.56 8.17 -6.93
CA GLU A 118 13.99 7.13 -7.79
C GLU A 118 12.47 7.03 -7.67
N LEU A 119 11.90 7.46 -6.54
CA LEU A 119 10.47 7.44 -6.25
C LEU A 119 9.81 8.81 -6.45
N GLN A 120 10.54 9.78 -7.01
CA GLN A 120 10.10 11.17 -6.99
C GLN A 120 8.76 11.44 -7.68
N ASN A 121 8.42 10.62 -8.68
CA ASN A 121 7.21 10.71 -9.48
C ASN A 121 6.25 9.54 -9.27
N VAL A 122 6.58 8.61 -8.36
CA VAL A 122 5.78 7.42 -8.10
C VAL A 122 4.62 7.81 -7.18
N PRO A 123 3.37 7.50 -7.52
CA PRO A 123 2.23 7.75 -6.64
C PRO A 123 2.23 6.80 -5.43
N PHE A 124 1.83 7.32 -4.27
CA PHE A 124 1.70 6.58 -3.02
C PHE A 124 0.24 6.55 -2.57
N ILE A 125 -0.28 5.37 -2.28
CA ILE A 125 -1.42 5.26 -1.36
C ILE A 125 -0.92 4.81 -0.01
N ILE A 126 -1.43 5.45 1.03
CA ILE A 126 -1.22 5.06 2.42
C ILE A 126 -2.51 4.37 2.85
N LEU A 127 -2.40 3.15 3.34
CA LEU A 127 -3.53 2.37 3.85
C LEU A 127 -3.43 2.29 5.37
N GLY A 128 -4.28 3.03 6.07
CA GLY A 128 -4.50 2.87 7.51
C GLY A 128 -5.34 1.63 7.75
N ASN A 129 -4.69 0.49 7.94
CA ASN A 129 -5.33 -0.82 8.03
C ASN A 129 -5.73 -1.18 9.47
N LYS A 130 -6.62 -2.15 9.63
CA LYS A 130 -7.14 -2.69 10.90
C LYS A 130 -8.12 -1.76 11.63
N ILE A 131 -8.90 -0.97 10.89
CA ILE A 131 -9.98 -0.14 11.46
C ILE A 131 -11.12 -0.93 12.13
N ASP A 132 -11.12 -2.25 11.98
CA ASP A 132 -12.06 -3.13 12.67
C ASP A 132 -11.65 -3.42 14.12
N LEU A 133 -10.45 -3.03 14.55
CA LEU A 133 -10.00 -3.11 15.93
C LEU A 133 -10.46 -1.88 16.72
N THR A 134 -10.81 -2.08 18.00
CA THR A 134 -11.33 -1.01 18.87
C THR A 134 -10.35 0.12 19.07
N ASP A 135 -9.06 -0.20 19.09
CA ASP A 135 -7.98 0.77 19.28
C ASP A 135 -7.50 1.37 17.96
N ALA A 136 -8.21 1.22 16.85
CA ALA A 136 -7.83 1.87 15.61
C ALA A 136 -7.84 3.41 15.73
N ALA A 137 -6.80 4.06 15.22
CA ALA A 137 -6.72 5.50 15.07
C ALA A 137 -7.73 6.02 14.04
N SER A 138 -8.19 7.25 14.25
CA SER A 138 -8.99 7.96 13.26
C SER A 138 -8.13 8.34 12.05
N GLU A 139 -8.78 8.67 10.92
CA GLU A 139 -8.05 9.16 9.74
C GLU A 139 -7.25 10.43 10.06
N GLU A 140 -7.84 11.36 10.84
CA GLU A 140 -7.18 12.60 11.25
C GLU A 140 -5.98 12.35 12.15
N GLU A 141 -6.12 11.47 13.15
CA GLU A 141 -5.03 11.09 14.05
C GLU A 141 -3.86 10.48 13.26
N LEU A 142 -4.15 9.55 12.35
CA LEU A 142 -3.13 8.88 11.56
C LEU A 142 -2.45 9.84 10.58
N ARG A 143 -3.18 10.78 9.97
CA ARG A 143 -2.60 11.85 9.12
C ARG A 143 -1.59 12.70 9.89
N ASN A 144 -1.99 13.16 11.07
CA ASN A 144 -1.15 13.98 11.95
C ASN A 144 0.10 13.19 12.37
N ALA A 145 -0.08 11.94 12.80
CA ALA A 145 1.01 11.09 13.26
C ALA A 145 2.04 10.79 12.16
N LEU A 146 1.59 10.62 10.92
CA LEU A 146 2.45 10.39 9.75
C LEU A 146 2.95 11.69 9.11
N GLY A 147 2.54 12.87 9.59
CA GLY A 147 2.99 14.17 9.08
C GLY A 147 2.54 14.47 7.65
N LEU A 148 1.41 13.90 7.21
CA LEU A 148 0.96 13.96 5.81
C LEU A 148 0.56 15.36 5.34
N ASP A 149 0.23 16.26 6.27
CA ASP A 149 -0.10 17.66 5.96
C ASP A 149 1.08 18.39 5.29
N THR A 150 2.30 17.93 5.55
CA THR A 150 3.55 18.53 5.04
C THR A 150 3.80 18.25 3.56
N TYR A 151 3.28 17.13 3.04
CA TYR A 151 3.56 16.66 1.67
C TYR A 151 2.58 17.20 0.62
N GLY A 152 1.58 17.98 1.05
CA GLY A 152 0.52 18.50 0.20
C GLY A 152 -0.53 17.44 -0.12
N TYR A 153 -1.78 17.75 0.22
CA TYR A 153 -2.93 16.91 -0.13
C TYR A 153 -3.16 16.98 -1.65
N TYR A 154 -2.87 15.89 -2.37
CA TYR A 154 -3.34 15.76 -3.77
C TYR A 154 -4.88 15.73 -3.79
N GLY A 155 -5.43 15.06 -2.78
CA GLY A 155 -6.82 15.00 -2.47
C GLY A 155 -7.57 13.85 -3.11
N LYS A 156 -8.56 13.33 -2.35
CA LYS A 156 -9.49 12.30 -2.83
C LYS A 156 -10.29 12.77 -4.07
N ASP A 157 -10.45 14.08 -4.25
CA ASP A 157 -11.20 14.71 -5.35
C ASP A 157 -10.33 15.08 -6.58
N LEU A 158 -9.06 14.67 -6.63
CA LEU A 158 -8.24 14.65 -7.85
C LEU A 158 -8.14 15.99 -8.60
N LYS A 159 -8.11 17.11 -7.88
CA LYS A 159 -7.74 18.38 -8.51
C LYS A 159 -6.23 18.35 -8.76
N SER A 160 -5.84 17.91 -9.95
CA SER A 160 -4.44 17.81 -10.36
C SER A 160 -3.72 19.13 -10.09
N GLN A 161 -2.81 19.13 -9.12
CA GLN A 161 -1.86 20.21 -8.94
C GLN A 161 -0.61 19.81 -9.71
N PRO A 162 -0.28 20.47 -10.83
CA PRO A 162 0.91 20.15 -11.61
C PRO A 162 2.15 20.22 -10.71
N GLY A 163 2.96 19.17 -10.71
CA GLY A 163 4.22 19.12 -9.95
C GLY A 163 4.11 18.61 -8.51
N VAL A 164 2.93 18.21 -8.02
CA VAL A 164 2.79 17.54 -6.72
C VAL A 164 2.69 16.03 -6.92
N ARG A 165 3.55 15.27 -6.21
CA ARG A 165 3.50 13.81 -6.20
C ARG A 165 2.14 13.34 -5.63
N PRO A 166 1.40 12.43 -6.29
CA PRO A 166 0.15 11.94 -5.73
C PRO A 166 0.42 11.11 -4.47
N ILE A 167 -0.07 11.59 -3.33
CA ILE A 167 -0.01 10.89 -2.03
C ILE A 167 -1.37 11.03 -1.37
N GLU A 168 -1.97 9.92 -0.92
CA GLU A 168 -3.26 9.97 -0.22
C GLU A 168 -3.44 8.83 0.79
N LEU A 169 -4.14 9.12 1.89
CA LEU A 169 -4.50 8.15 2.93
C LEU A 169 -5.94 7.63 2.74
N PHE A 170 -6.09 6.31 2.83
CA PHE A 170 -7.36 5.61 2.90
C PHE A 170 -7.39 4.68 4.12
N MET A 171 -8.43 4.81 4.93
CA MET A 171 -8.67 3.92 6.06
C MET A 171 -9.33 2.64 5.57
N CYS A 172 -8.86 1.48 6.05
CA CYS A 172 -9.33 0.18 5.57
C CYS A 172 -9.29 -0.90 6.63
N SER A 173 -10.04 -1.97 6.39
CA SER A 173 -9.84 -3.25 7.06
C SER A 173 -9.69 -4.32 5.99
N VAL A 174 -8.47 -4.82 5.84
CA VAL A 174 -8.20 -5.97 4.98
C VAL A 174 -8.96 -7.20 5.49
N ALA A 175 -9.03 -7.38 6.81
CA ALA A 175 -9.76 -8.47 7.43
C ALA A 175 -11.27 -8.44 7.13
N ARG A 176 -11.87 -7.25 7.04
CA ARG A 176 -13.29 -7.05 6.72
C ARG A 176 -13.57 -6.81 5.24
N ARG A 177 -12.55 -6.75 4.38
CA ARG A 177 -12.69 -6.47 2.93
C ARG A 177 -13.26 -5.08 2.63
N THR A 178 -12.89 -4.07 3.42
CA THR A 178 -13.45 -2.72 3.29
C THR A 178 -12.35 -1.66 3.15
N GLY A 179 -12.64 -0.59 2.41
CA GLY A 179 -11.80 0.62 2.30
C GLY A 179 -10.64 0.55 1.30
N TYR A 180 -9.86 -0.53 1.26
CA TYR A 180 -8.63 -0.56 0.43
C TYR A 180 -8.90 -0.43 -1.08
N ALA A 181 -10.07 -0.89 -1.54
CA ALA A 181 -10.45 -0.79 -2.95
C ALA A 181 -10.59 0.65 -3.44
N GLU A 182 -11.02 1.57 -2.56
CA GLU A 182 -11.09 3.00 -2.87
C GLU A 182 -9.70 3.57 -3.11
N GLY A 183 -8.73 3.18 -2.27
CA GLY A 183 -7.32 3.53 -2.45
C GLY A 183 -6.76 3.00 -3.78
N PHE A 184 -7.00 1.74 -4.12
CA PHE A 184 -6.56 1.20 -5.42
C PHE A 184 -7.22 1.89 -6.62
N ARG A 185 -8.52 2.24 -6.53
CA ARG A 185 -9.21 3.00 -7.58
C ARG A 185 -8.63 4.39 -7.73
N TRP A 186 -8.31 5.07 -6.64
CA TRP A 186 -7.61 6.35 -6.68
C TRP A 186 -6.22 6.20 -7.32
N LEU A 187 -5.44 5.20 -6.92
CA LEU A 187 -4.11 4.92 -7.46
C LEU A 187 -4.15 4.64 -8.98
N SER A 188 -5.16 3.89 -9.42
CA SER A 188 -5.31 3.46 -10.82
C SER A 188 -5.37 4.60 -11.84
N GLN A 189 -5.72 5.81 -11.39
CA GLN A 189 -5.80 7.00 -12.23
C GLN A 189 -4.43 7.51 -12.65
N PHE A 190 -3.38 7.18 -11.90
CA PHE A 190 -2.00 7.54 -12.17
C PHE A 190 -1.23 6.44 -12.91
N LEU A 191 -1.82 5.25 -13.03
CA LEU A 191 -1.22 4.09 -13.69
C LEU A 191 -1.56 4.09 -15.19
N LYS A 192 -0.62 3.59 -15.99
CA LYS A 192 -0.76 3.43 -17.44
C LYS A 192 -1.71 2.30 -17.80
#